data_AF-A0AA87WC01-F1
#
_entry.id   AF-A0AA87WC01-F1
#
_cell.length_a   1.000
_cell.length_b   1.000
_cell.length_c   1.000
_cell.angle_alpha   90.00
_cell.angle_beta   90.00
_cell.angle_gamma   90.00
#
_symmetry.space_group_name_H-M   'P 1'
#
loop_
_entity.id
_entity.type
_entity.pdbx_description
1 polymer ?
#
loop_
_entity_poly.entity_id
_entity_poly.type
_entity_poly.pdbx_seq_one_letter_code
_entity_poly.pdbx_strand_id
1 'polypeptide(L)'
;MKIAREAAPAPAPVCREALKRIAQLNAVEKALRGHSAAERCAGRQAHARPLAAALKQWFEATLDHLAGKSDTAKALRYSLRHWDGLTLYLDDGRIEMDTNAVERAMRPIKLDAKNALFAGCDEGADNWALLASLIETCRLNVVSA
;
A
#
# COMPACT_ATOMS: atom_id res chain seq x y z
N MET A 1 4.09 -31.24 7.22
CA MET A 1 2.65 -30.94 7.34
C MET A 1 2.35 -29.68 6.53
N LYS A 2 1.96 -29.82 5.25
CA LYS A 2 1.60 -28.68 4.39
C LYS A 2 0.20 -28.25 4.79
N ILE A 3 0.07 -27.08 5.39
CA ILE A 3 -1.24 -26.46 5.64
C ILE A 3 -1.77 -26.10 4.25
N ALA A 4 -2.73 -26.88 3.75
CA ALA A 4 -3.46 -26.53 2.55
C ALA A 4 -4.13 -25.17 2.82
N ARG A 5 -3.79 -24.17 2.01
CA ARG A 5 -4.39 -22.84 2.08
C ARG A 5 -5.84 -23.01 1.63
N GLU A 6 -6.75 -23.15 2.57
CA GLU A 6 -8.19 -23.16 2.31
C GLU A 6 -8.51 -21.92 1.48
N ALA A 7 -9.09 -22.12 0.29
CA ALA A 7 -9.41 -21.02 -0.61
C ALA A 7 -10.36 -20.08 0.13
N ALA A 8 -9.96 -18.82 0.29
CA ALA A 8 -10.80 -17.83 0.95
C ALA A 8 -12.20 -17.83 0.32
N PRO A 9 -13.29 -17.73 1.12
CA PRO A 9 -14.64 -17.69 0.58
C PRO A 9 -14.76 -16.61 -0.49
N ALA A 10 -15.54 -16.89 -1.54
CA ALA A 10 -15.69 -15.96 -2.65
C ALA A 10 -16.04 -14.56 -2.13
N PRO A 11 -15.30 -13.50 -2.50
CA PRO A 11 -15.55 -12.17 -1.96
C PRO A 11 -16.98 -11.75 -2.27
N ALA A 12 -17.66 -11.21 -1.25
CA ALA A 12 -19.00 -10.65 -1.37
C ALA A 12 -19.07 -9.70 -2.57
N PRO A 13 -20.23 -9.53 -3.24
CA PRO A 13 -20.36 -8.75 -4.46
C PRO A 13 -19.73 -7.35 -4.36
N VAL A 14 -19.88 -6.68 -3.22
CA VAL A 14 -19.26 -5.39 -2.91
C VAL A 14 -17.74 -5.45 -2.94
N CYS A 15 -17.13 -6.43 -2.28
CA CYS A 15 -15.68 -6.60 -2.28
C CYS A 15 -15.13 -6.86 -3.69
N ARG A 16 -15.85 -7.64 -4.51
CA ARG A 16 -15.45 -7.91 -5.90
C ARG A 16 -15.48 -6.64 -6.76
N GLU A 17 -16.52 -5.83 -6.63
CA GLU A 17 -16.63 -4.58 -7.37
C GLU A 17 -15.56 -3.56 -6.92
N ALA A 18 -15.29 -3.48 -5.62
CA ALA A 18 -14.20 -2.66 -5.08
C ALA A 18 -12.85 -3.07 -5.69
N LEU A 19 -12.54 -4.37 -5.69
CA LEU A 19 -11.31 -4.90 -6.28
C LEU A 19 -11.20 -4.59 -7.78
N LYS A 20 -12.30 -4.69 -8.51
CA LYS A 20 -12.34 -4.36 -9.95
C LYS A 20 -11.97 -2.90 -10.21
N ARG A 21 -12.53 -1.96 -9.43
CA ARG A 21 -12.24 -0.52 -9.56
C ARG A 21 -10.80 -0.20 -9.16
N ILE A 22 -10.31 -0.81 -8.08
CA ILE A 22 -8.91 -0.67 -7.66
C ILE A 22 -7.96 -1.25 -8.72
N ALA A 23 -8.33 -2.34 -9.40
CA ALA A 23 -7.54 -2.90 -10.49
C ALA A 23 -7.42 -1.95 -11.69
N GLN A 24 -8.43 -1.12 -11.96
CA GLN A 24 -8.36 -0.09 -13.00
C GLN A 24 -7.32 0.99 -12.66
N LEU A 25 -7.26 1.44 -11.40
CA LEU A 25 -6.23 2.36 -10.91
C LEU A 25 -4.83 1.73 -11.05
N ASN A 26 -4.68 0.46 -10.66
CA ASN A 26 -3.42 -0.28 -10.82
C ASN A 26 -2.99 -0.43 -12.29
N ALA A 27 -3.94 -0.55 -13.22
CA ALA A 27 -3.63 -0.63 -14.64
C ALA A 27 -3.01 0.68 -15.15
N VAL A 28 -3.52 1.84 -14.69
CA VAL A 28 -2.91 3.14 -14.98
C VAL A 28 -1.50 3.23 -14.40
N GLU A 29 -1.33 2.86 -13.13
CA GLU A 29 0.01 2.87 -12.49
C GLU A 29 1.01 1.95 -13.20
N LYS A 30 0.56 0.79 -13.68
CA LYS A 30 1.40 -0.12 -14.45
C LYS A 30 1.86 0.50 -15.76
N ALA A 31 1.01 1.26 -16.44
CA ALA A 31 1.35 1.94 -17.70
C ALA A 31 2.33 3.11 -17.48
N LEU A 32 2.21 3.82 -16.36
CA LEU A 32 3.06 4.96 -16.01
C LEU A 32 4.40 4.57 -15.38
N ARG A 33 4.59 3.29 -15.05
CA ARG A 33 5.84 2.82 -14.41
C ARG A 33 7.05 3.08 -15.33
N GLY A 34 8.14 3.56 -14.74
CA GLY A 34 9.38 3.88 -15.44
C GLY A 34 9.41 5.26 -16.11
N HIS A 35 8.30 6.00 -16.10
CA HIS A 35 8.26 7.40 -16.56
C HIS A 35 8.76 8.35 -15.46
N SER A 36 9.09 9.59 -15.84
CA SER A 36 9.48 10.63 -14.89
C SER A 36 8.34 11.00 -13.94
N ALA A 37 8.68 11.61 -12.80
CA ALA A 37 7.67 12.06 -11.84
C ALA A 37 6.66 13.05 -12.46
N ALA A 38 7.10 13.94 -13.35
CA ALA A 38 6.22 14.88 -14.03
C ALA A 38 5.22 14.18 -14.96
N GLU A 39 5.68 13.23 -15.77
CA GLU A 39 4.84 12.45 -16.68
C GLU A 39 3.85 11.57 -15.90
N ARG A 40 4.30 10.97 -14.79
CA ARG A 40 3.42 10.20 -13.89
C ARG A 40 2.31 11.08 -13.34
N CYS A 41 2.63 12.26 -12.82
CA CYS A 41 1.63 13.18 -12.28
C CYS A 41 0.62 13.59 -13.37
N ALA A 42 1.08 14.00 -14.55
CA ALA A 42 0.21 14.35 -15.67
C ALA A 42 -0.71 13.19 -16.09
N GLY A 43 -0.16 11.99 -16.24
CA GLY A 43 -0.93 10.79 -16.58
C GLY A 43 -1.96 10.40 -15.50
N ARG A 44 -1.60 10.55 -14.22
CA ARG A 44 -2.52 10.32 -13.10
C ARG A 44 -3.67 11.31 -13.08
N GLN A 45 -3.40 12.60 -13.30
CA GLN A 45 -4.44 13.62 -13.39
C GLN A 45 -5.42 13.32 -14.53
N ALA A 46 -4.92 12.91 -15.70
CA ALA A 46 -5.75 12.61 -16.86
C ALA A 46 -6.57 11.30 -16.71
N HIS A 47 -5.98 10.25 -16.14
CA HIS A 47 -6.55 8.90 -16.20
C HIS A 47 -6.95 8.31 -14.84
N ALA A 48 -6.13 8.49 -13.81
CA ALA A 48 -6.39 7.90 -12.49
C ALA A 48 -7.35 8.76 -11.64
N ARG A 49 -7.27 10.08 -11.72
CA ARG A 49 -8.12 11.00 -10.95
C ARG A 49 -9.63 10.82 -11.19
N PRO A 50 -10.14 10.73 -12.43
CA PRO A 50 -11.57 10.45 -12.64
C PRO A 50 -11.98 9.07 -12.08
N LEU A 51 -11.11 8.05 -12.17
CA LEU A 51 -11.38 6.73 -11.62
C LEU A 51 -11.43 6.74 -10.09
N ALA A 52 -10.52 7.47 -9.44
CA ALA A 52 -10.51 7.65 -8.00
C ALA A 52 -11.77 8.38 -7.52
N ALA A 53 -12.17 9.46 -8.20
CA ALA A 53 -13.42 10.17 -7.89
C ALA A 53 -14.65 9.25 -8.01
N ALA A 54 -14.73 8.47 -9.10
CA ALA A 54 -15.81 7.49 -9.28
C ALA A 54 -15.79 6.36 -8.24
N LEU A 55 -14.61 5.95 -7.76
CA LEU A 55 -14.46 5.00 -6.67
C LEU A 55 -14.98 5.58 -5.35
N LYS A 56 -14.65 6.85 -5.04
CA LYS A 56 -15.14 7.54 -3.84
C LYS A 56 -16.66 7.61 -3.80
N GLN A 57 -17.26 8.10 -4.89
CA GLN A 57 -18.71 8.22 -5.02
C GLN A 57 -19.39 6.85 -4.86
N TRP A 58 -18.78 5.80 -5.42
CA TRP A 58 -19.30 4.45 -5.27
C TRP A 58 -19.18 3.93 -3.83
N PHE A 59 -18.09 4.22 -3.10
CA PHE A 59 -17.99 3.89 -1.67
C PHE A 59 -19.07 4.59 -0.84
N GLU A 60 -19.29 5.88 -1.10
CA GLU A 60 -20.33 6.69 -0.43
C GLU A 60 -21.72 6.09 -0.68
N ALA A 61 -22.09 5.86 -1.95
CA ALA A 61 -23.38 5.26 -2.29
C ALA A 61 -23.55 3.83 -1.75
N THR A 62 -22.48 3.04 -1.71
CA THR A 62 -22.53 1.67 -1.18
C THR A 62 -22.79 1.66 0.33
N LEU A 63 -22.28 2.66 1.07
CA LEU A 63 -22.50 2.75 2.51
C LEU A 63 -23.99 2.91 2.88
N ASP A 64 -24.78 3.61 2.05
CA ASP A 64 -26.22 3.81 2.28
C ASP A 64 -27.02 2.50 2.23
N HIS A 65 -26.47 1.49 1.56
CA HIS A 65 -27.11 0.18 1.38
C HIS A 65 -26.56 -0.91 2.33
N LEU A 66 -25.60 -0.58 3.19
CA LEU A 66 -24.98 -1.54 4.11
C LEU A 66 -25.49 -1.36 5.53
N ALA A 67 -25.66 -2.48 6.23
CA ALA A 67 -25.89 -2.45 7.67
C ALA A 67 -24.72 -1.74 8.36
N GLY A 68 -25.03 -0.71 9.15
CA GLY A 68 -24.03 0.20 9.72
C GLY A 68 -22.92 -0.49 10.53
N LYS A 69 -23.20 -1.63 11.17
CA LYS A 69 -22.22 -2.37 11.99
C LYS A 69 -21.45 -3.46 11.23
N SER A 70 -21.72 -3.68 9.94
CA SER A 70 -21.00 -4.69 9.15
C SER A 70 -19.52 -4.34 8.99
N ASP A 71 -18.67 -5.36 8.89
CA ASP A 71 -17.22 -5.15 8.72
C ASP A 71 -16.90 -4.49 7.37
N THR A 72 -17.68 -4.76 6.32
CA THR A 72 -17.58 -4.04 5.04
C THR A 72 -17.87 -2.55 5.21
N ALA A 73 -18.91 -2.17 5.96
CA ALA A 73 -19.20 -0.76 6.21
C ALA A 73 -18.11 -0.09 7.05
N LYS A 74 -17.51 -0.80 8.01
CA LYS A 74 -16.34 -0.29 8.77
C LYS A 74 -15.15 -0.04 7.84
N ALA A 75 -14.85 -0.98 6.94
CA ALA A 75 -13.76 -0.85 5.99
C ALA A 75 -13.96 0.34 5.04
N LEU A 76 -15.15 0.50 4.45
CA LEU A 76 -15.46 1.62 3.56
C LEU A 76 -15.37 2.98 4.28
N ARG A 77 -15.91 3.09 5.50
CA ARG A 77 -15.77 4.31 6.31
C ARG A 77 -14.32 4.62 6.64
N TYR A 78 -13.52 3.60 6.97
CA TYR A 78 -12.09 3.78 7.22
C TYR A 78 -11.39 4.30 5.96
N SER A 79 -11.64 3.71 4.79
CA SER A 79 -11.08 4.18 3.52
C SER A 79 -11.48 5.63 3.21
N LEU A 80 -12.77 5.99 3.38
CA LEU A 80 -13.24 7.37 3.14
C LEU A 80 -12.65 8.37 4.13
N ARG A 81 -12.48 8.00 5.40
CA ARG A 81 -11.81 8.85 6.41
C ARG A 81 -10.37 9.19 6.03
N HIS A 82 -9.68 8.27 5.34
CA HIS A 82 -8.28 8.43 4.93
C HIS A 82 -8.13 8.79 3.45
N TRP A 83 -9.22 9.22 2.79
CA TRP A 83 -9.26 9.40 1.35
C TRP A 83 -8.15 10.31 0.81
N ASP A 84 -7.94 11.47 1.43
CA ASP A 84 -6.95 12.45 0.98
C ASP A 84 -5.53 11.86 0.97
N GLY A 85 -5.18 11.06 1.99
CA GLY A 85 -3.92 10.34 2.04
C GLY A 85 -3.81 9.23 0.99
N LEU A 86 -4.90 8.49 0.77
CA LEU A 86 -4.96 7.44 -0.26
C LEU A 86 -4.86 8.01 -1.68
N THR A 87 -5.21 9.27 -1.89
CA THR A 87 -5.17 9.93 -3.21
C THR A 87 -4.00 10.89 -3.42
N LEU A 88 -3.14 11.09 -2.41
CA LEU A 88 -2.02 12.03 -2.50
C LEU A 88 -1.07 11.74 -3.68
N TYR A 89 -0.89 10.46 -4.03
CA TYR A 89 -0.07 10.04 -5.16
C TYR A 89 -0.56 10.60 -6.51
N LEU A 90 -1.84 10.97 -6.62
CA LEU A 90 -2.38 11.56 -7.85
C LEU A 90 -1.76 12.92 -8.15
N ASP A 91 -1.39 13.67 -7.11
CA ASP A 91 -0.87 15.03 -7.22
C ASP A 91 0.68 15.04 -7.16
N ASP A 92 1.32 13.99 -6.65
CA ASP A 92 2.79 13.85 -6.58
C ASP A 92 3.30 12.57 -7.26
N GLY A 93 3.96 12.73 -8.41
CA GLY A 93 4.53 11.66 -9.21
C GLY A 93 5.69 10.88 -8.57
N ARG A 94 6.23 11.36 -7.45
CA ARG A 94 7.28 10.67 -6.68
C ARG A 94 6.70 9.62 -5.73
N ILE A 95 5.43 9.77 -5.38
CA ILE A 95 4.75 8.87 -4.45
C ILE A 95 4.23 7.66 -5.23
N GLU A 96 4.51 6.46 -4.70
CA GLU A 96 3.92 5.22 -5.17
C GLU A 96 2.51 5.05 -4.60
N MET A 97 1.59 4.48 -5.39
CA MET A 97 0.22 4.21 -4.95
C MET A 97 0.17 3.15 -3.83
N ASP A 98 1.17 2.27 -3.77
CA ASP A 98 1.25 1.18 -2.80
C ASP A 98 2.54 1.25 -1.95
N THR A 99 2.52 0.56 -0.81
CA THR A 99 3.64 0.48 0.13
C THR A 99 4.58 -0.68 -0.18
N ASN A 100 4.48 -1.36 -1.33
CA ASN A 100 5.22 -2.60 -1.57
C ASN A 100 6.74 -2.38 -1.53
N ALA A 101 7.23 -1.22 -1.98
CA ALA A 101 8.64 -0.87 -1.90
C ALA A 101 9.11 -0.76 -0.45
N VAL A 102 8.32 -0.10 0.40
CA VAL A 102 8.58 0.07 1.83
C VAL A 102 8.53 -1.28 2.55
N GLU A 103 7.50 -2.08 2.31
CA GLU A 103 7.37 -3.42 2.90
C GLU A 103 8.52 -4.35 2.50
N ARG A 104 8.96 -4.28 1.24
CA ARG A 104 10.13 -5.04 0.77
C ARG A 104 11.40 -4.61 1.50
N ALA A 105 11.60 -3.31 1.72
CA ALA A 105 12.75 -2.77 2.45
C ALA A 105 12.70 -3.09 3.95
N MET A 106 11.51 -3.14 4.56
CA MET A 106 11.35 -3.49 5.98
C MET A 106 11.42 -5.00 6.26
N ARG A 107 11.30 -5.86 5.24
CA ARG A 107 11.26 -7.31 5.43
C ARG A 107 12.53 -7.89 6.06
N PRO A 108 13.76 -7.52 5.64
CA PRO A 108 15.00 -8.01 6.27
C PRO A 108 15.07 -7.61 7.75
N ILE A 109 14.78 -6.35 8.06
CA ILE A 109 14.70 -5.80 9.43
C ILE A 109 13.83 -6.69 10.33
N LYS A 110 12.63 -7.04 9.87
CA LYS A 110 11.71 -7.89 10.65
C LYS A 110 12.19 -9.34 10.78
N LEU A 111 12.88 -9.88 9.78
CA LEU A 111 13.45 -11.23 9.83
C LEU A 111 14.64 -11.29 10.79
N ASP A 112 15.52 -10.29 10.73
CA ASP A 112 16.70 -10.20 11.60
C ASP A 112 16.29 -10.00 13.06
N ALA A 113 15.30 -9.14 13.33
CA ALA A 113 14.73 -8.98 14.67
C ALA A 113 14.17 -10.30 15.23
N LYS A 114 13.53 -11.13 14.38
CA LYS A 114 13.05 -12.46 14.78
C LYS A 114 14.20 -13.44 15.07
N ASN A 115 15.32 -13.30 14.37
CA ASN A 115 16.49 -14.17 14.51
C ASN A 115 17.43 -13.74 15.65
N ALA A 116 17.30 -12.50 16.12
CA ALA A 116 18.03 -11.98 17.27
C ALA A 116 17.44 -12.52 18.59
N LEU A 117 17.81 -13.75 18.94
CA LEU A 117 17.33 -14.50 20.12
C LEU A 117 17.58 -13.80 21.48
N PHE A 118 18.34 -12.71 21.54
CA PHE A 118 18.74 -12.01 22.78
C PHE A 118 18.68 -10.47 22.68
N ALA A 119 17.98 -9.91 21.70
CA ALA A 119 17.75 -8.46 21.65
C ALA A 119 16.71 -8.07 22.72
N GLY A 120 17.13 -7.40 23.80
CA GLY A 120 16.26 -7.11 24.94
C GLY A 120 16.53 -5.79 25.67
N CYS A 121 17.41 -4.94 25.15
CA CYS A 121 17.64 -3.60 25.70
C CYS A 121 17.50 -2.52 24.62
N ASP A 122 17.03 -1.34 25.01
CA ASP A 122 16.80 -0.20 24.12
C ASP A 122 18.09 0.26 23.43
N GLU A 123 19.21 0.27 24.17
CA GLU A 123 20.54 0.60 23.63
C GLU A 123 20.99 -0.36 22.52
N GLY A 124 20.62 -1.63 22.62
CA GLY A 124 20.87 -2.63 21.58
C GLY A 124 20.04 -2.36 20.32
N ALA A 125 18.79 -1.92 20.50
CA ALA A 125 17.92 -1.53 19.39
C ALA A 125 18.43 -0.28 18.67
N ASP A 126 18.92 0.73 19.41
CA ASP A 126 19.49 1.96 18.85
C ASP A 126 20.75 1.67 18.02
N ASN A 127 21.68 0.88 18.57
CA ASN A 127 22.89 0.47 17.85
C ASN A 127 22.56 -0.30 16.57
N TRP A 128 21.57 -1.20 16.64
CA TRP A 128 21.14 -1.95 15.47
C TRP A 128 20.45 -1.06 14.44
N ALA A 129 19.62 -0.11 14.85
CA ALA A 129 19.00 0.86 13.96
C ALA A 129 20.03 1.71 13.21
N LEU A 130 21.13 2.09 13.87
CA LEU A 130 22.24 2.80 13.24
C LEU A 130 22.93 1.97 12.15
N LEU A 131 23.26 0.70 12.46
CA LEU A 131 23.88 -0.22 11.49
C LEU A 131 22.96 -0.52 10.31
N ALA A 132 21.68 -0.82 10.58
CA ALA A 132 20.69 -1.06 9.54
C ALA A 132 20.52 0.17 8.63
N SER A 133 20.45 1.36 9.20
CA SER A 133 20.34 2.62 8.44
C SER A 133 21.55 2.86 7.54
N LEU A 134 22.77 2.59 8.05
CA LEU A 134 24.01 2.72 7.26
C LEU A 134 24.02 1.74 6.08
N ILE A 135 23.76 0.46 6.35
CA ILE A 135 23.72 -0.60 5.32
C ILE A 135 22.67 -0.28 4.25
N GLU A 136 21.47 0.12 4.66
CA GLU A 136 20.40 0.47 3.73
C GLU A 136 20.74 1.70 2.90
N THR A 137 21.42 2.69 3.49
CA THR A 137 21.93 3.86 2.76
C THR A 137 22.96 3.47 1.71
N CYS A 138 23.93 2.60 2.06
CA CYS A 138 24.91 2.09 1.09
C CYS A 138 24.23 1.34 -0.06
N ARG A 139 23.25 0.49 0.25
CA ARG A 139 22.48 -0.27 -0.74
C ARG A 139 21.69 0.63 -1.68
N LEU A 140 21.07 1.70 -1.17
CA LEU A 140 20.35 2.68 -1.99
C LEU A 140 21.29 3.45 -2.94
N ASN A 141 22.56 3.62 -2.56
CA ASN A 141 23.60 4.27 -3.37
C ASN A 141 24.42 3.29 -4.22
N VAL A 142 23.98 2.02 -4.34
CA VAL A 142 24.67 0.99 -5.14
C VAL A 142 26.11 0.73 -4.67
N VAL A 143 26.38 0.92 -3.38
CA VAL A 143 27.66 0.60 -2.77
C VAL A 143 27.56 -0.80 -2.17
N SER A 144 28.28 -1.75 -2.77
CA SER A 144 28.47 -3.10 -2.22
C SER A 144 29.84 -3.20 -1.55
N ALA A 145 29.92 -3.99 -0.47
CA ALA A 145 31.18 -4.44 0.10
C ALA A 145 31.93 -5.39 -0.85
#